data_AF-W7WAD5-F1
#
_entry.id   AF-W7WAD5-F1
#
_cell.length_a   1.000
_cell.length_b   1.000
_cell.length_c   1.000
_cell.angle_alpha   90.00
_cell.angle_beta   90.00
_cell.angle_gamma   90.00
#
_symmetry.space_group_name_H-M   'P 1'
#
loop_
_entity.id
_entity.type
_entity.pdbx_description
1 polymer ?
#
loop_
_entity_poly.entity_id
_entity_poly.type
_entity_poly.pdbx_seq_one_letter_code
_entity_poly.pdbx_strand_id
1 'polypeptide(L)' 'MTPLVQKQIDDRSAREGIPVSQAEKELLGEKQPSLQFTTPEQLGELAVFLCSDAASNVKGQAWAMDGGWTAQ' A
#
# COMPACT_ATOMS: atom_id res chain seq x y z
N MET A 1 4.82 -1.42 7.70
CA MET A 1 5.79 -1.10 6.64
C MET A 1 6.89 -2.16 6.66
N THR A 2 7.34 -2.65 5.50
CA THR A 2 8.39 -3.67 5.47
C THR A 2 9.77 -3.03 5.67
N PRO A 3 10.78 -3.79 6.16
CA PRO A 3 12.14 -3.26 6.30
C PRO A 3 12.75 -2.75 4.99
N LEU A 4 12.36 -3.35 3.86
CA LEU A 4 12.83 -2.93 2.53
C LEU A 4 12.33 -1.53 2.18
N VAL A 5 11.04 -1.26 2.39
CA VAL A 5 10.44 0.05 2.08
C VAL A 5 11.01 1.14 2.99
N GLN A 6 11.20 0.84 4.28
CA GLN A 6 11.83 1.80 5.20
C GLN A 6 13.23 2.20 4.72
N LYS A 7 14.06 1.21 4.34
CA LYS A 7 15.39 1.48 3.79
C LYS A 7 15.34 2.35 2.54
N GLN A 8 14.38 2.13 1.64
CA GLN A 8 14.21 2.95 0.43
C GLN A 8 13.86 4.41 0.75
N ILE A 9 13.01 4.64 1.77
CA ILE A 9 12.65 5.99 2.23
C ILE A 9 13.87 6.68 2.83
N ASP A 10 14.62 5.99 3.70
CA ASP A 10 15.80 6.54 4.35
C ASP A 10 16.91 6.87 3.34
N ASP A 11 17.18 5.96 2.41
CA ASP A 11 18.17 6.14 1.34
C ASP A 11 17.77 7.33 0.44
N ARG A 12 16.47 7.50 0.15
CA ARG A 12 15.96 8.64 -0.64
C ARG A 12 16.10 9.96 0.13
N SER A 13 15.68 9.98 1.39
CA SER A 13 15.80 11.15 2.28
C SER A 13 17.24 11.63 2.37
N ALA A 14 18.20 10.70 2.57
CA ALA A 14 19.62 11.01 2.65
C ALA A 14 20.18 11.52 1.30
N ARG A 15 19.79 10.90 0.18
CA ARG A 15 20.26 11.27 -1.17
C ARG A 15 19.75 12.66 -1.61
N GLU A 16 18.49 12.96 -1.30
CA GLU A 16 17.80 14.17 -1.79
C GLU A 16 17.80 15.31 -0.76
N GLY A 17 18.25 15.05 0.48
CA GLY A 17 18.29 16.04 1.55
C GLY A 17 16.91 16.50 2.03
N ILE A 18 15.88 15.67 1.81
CA ILE A 18 14.49 15.95 2.16
C ILE A 18 14.09 15.23 3.45
N PRO A 19 13.08 15.71 4.20
CA PRO A 19 12.56 14.99 5.35
C PRO A 19 12.03 13.60 4.99
N VAL A 20 12.18 12.63 5.90
CA VAL A 20 11.68 11.24 5.74
C VAL A 20 10.19 11.22 5.35
N SER A 21 9.37 12.08 5.96
CA SER A 21 7.94 12.19 5.65
C SER A 21 7.65 12.72 4.24
N GLN A 22 8.55 13.52 3.66
CA GLN A 22 8.47 13.94 2.27
C GLN A 22 8.92 12.81 1.35
N ALA A 23 10.05 12.15 1.65
CA ALA A 23 10.54 11.01 0.90
C ALA A 23 9.51 9.87 0.83
N GLU A 24 8.78 9.63 1.93
CA GLU A 24 7.69 8.66 1.99
C GLU A 24 6.54 9.02 1.04
N LYS A 25 6.06 10.27 1.09
CA LYS A 25 4.99 10.75 0.21
C LYS A 25 5.37 10.69 -1.25
N GLU A 26 6.61 11.06 -1.58
CA GLU A 26 7.09 11.01 -2.96
C GLU A 26 7.24 9.56 -3.43
N LEU A 27 7.76 8.66 -2.59
CA LEU A 27 7.87 7.22 -2.91
C LEU A 27 6.49 6.61 -3.17
N LEU A 28 5.50 6.91 -2.33
CA LEU A 28 4.11 6.48 -2.55
C LEU A 28 3.53 7.11 -3.80
N GLY A 29 3.71 8.42 -4.00
CA GLY A 29 3.15 9.18 -5.10
C GLY A 29 3.61 8.73 -6.49
N GLU A 30 4.72 8.00 -6.60
CA GLU A 30 5.15 7.39 -7.86
C GLU A 30 4.17 6.35 -8.40
N LYS A 31 3.39 5.70 -7.52
CA LYS A 31 2.57 4.52 -7.86
C LYS A 31 1.22 4.42 -7.17
N GLN A 32 1.04 5.00 -5.98
CA GLN A 32 -0.18 4.92 -5.18
C GLN A 32 -0.78 6.32 -4.99
N PRO A 33 -1.81 6.71 -5.78
CA PRO A 33 -2.46 8.01 -5.69
C PRO A 33 -2.98 8.39 -4.29
N SER A 34 -3.34 7.40 -3.47
CA SER A 34 -3.82 7.63 -2.10
C SER A 34 -2.77 8.21 -1.15
N LEU A 35 -1.47 8.10 -1.48
CA LEU A 35 -0.35 8.48 -0.62
C LEU A 35 -0.36 7.79 0.76
N GLN A 36 -0.94 6.59 0.84
CA GLN A 36 -0.98 5.78 2.05
C GLN A 36 -0.61 4.34 1.73
N PHE A 37 0.23 3.72 2.56
CA PHE A 37 0.50 2.29 2.44
C PHE A 37 -0.72 1.47 2.85
N THR A 38 -1.03 0.44 2.08
CA THR A 38 -1.88 -0.65 2.55
C THR A 38 -1.18 -1.41 3.68
N THR A 39 -1.86 -1.57 4.81
CA THR A 39 -1.30 -2.25 5.98
C THR A 39 -1.58 -3.75 5.97
N PRO A 40 -0.77 -4.58 6.66
CA PRO A 40 -1.06 -6.00 6.83
C PRO A 40 -2.43 -6.26 7.48
N GLU A 41 -2.85 -5.40 8.40
CA GLU A 41 -4.13 -5.50 9.09
C GLU A 41 -5.30 -5.31 8.11
N GLN A 42 -5.22 -4.30 7.23
CA GLN A 42 -6.23 -4.08 6.18
C GLN A 42 -6.33 -5.27 5.22
N LEU A 43 -5.19 -5.86 4.82
CA LEU A 43 -5.19 -7.11 4.03
C LEU A 43 -5.82 -8.27 4.80
N GLY A 44 -5.56 -8.36 6.10
CA GLY A 44 -6.17 -9.33 6.99
C GLY A 44 -7.69 -9.16 7.08
N GLU A 45 -8.18 -7.92 7.18
CA GLU A 45 -9.62 -7.62 7.17
C GLU A 45 -10.29 -8.04 5.87
N LEU A 46 -9.66 -7.79 4.72
CA LEU A 46 -10.18 -8.30 3.44
C LEU A 46 -10.20 -9.83 3.43
N ALA A 47 -9.15 -10.49 3.93
CA ALA A 47 -9.12 -11.96 4.00
C ALA A 47 -10.27 -12.50 4.88
N VAL A 48 -10.52 -11.89 6.04
CA VAL A 48 -11.65 -12.24 6.91
C VAL A 48 -12.99 -12.03 6.20
N PHE A 49 -13.15 -10.90 5.49
CA PHE A 49 -14.35 -10.66 4.68
C PHE A 49 -14.55 -11.75 3.62
N LEU A 50 -13.50 -12.13 2.89
CA LEU A 50 -13.56 -13.16 1.85
C LEU A 50 -13.88 -14.56 2.40
N CYS A 51 -13.60 -14.81 3.68
CA CYS A 51 -13.97 -16.04 4.39
C CYS A 51 -15.38 -16.01 5.02
N SER A 52 -16.10 -14.88 4.94
CA SER A 52 -17.43 -14.71 5.51
C SER A 52 -18.55 -15.09 4.53
N ASP A 53 -19.77 -15.29 5.05
CA ASP A 53 -20.97 -15.55 4.24
C ASP A 53 -21.28 -14.43 3.25
N ALA A 54 -20.89 -13.19 3.56
CA ALA A 54 -21.08 -12.03 2.69
C ALA A 54 -20.32 -12.14 1.36
N ALA A 55 -19.24 -12.93 1.34
CA ALA A 55 -18.44 -13.20 0.15
C ALA A 55 -18.78 -14.54 -0.52
N SER A 56 -19.90 -15.19 -0.15
CA SER A 56 -20.27 -16.53 -0.62
C SER A 56 -20.23 -16.71 -2.14
N ASN A 57 -20.60 -15.68 -2.91
CA ASN A 57 -20.55 -15.69 -4.38
C ASN A 57 -19.45 -14.81 -5.00
N VAL A 58 -18.52 -14.30 -4.20
CA VAL A 58 -17.33 -13.61 -4.71
C VAL A 58 -16.32 -14.65 -5.18
N LYS A 59 -16.26 -14.90 -6.49
CA LYS A 59 -15.42 -15.94 -7.11
C LYS A 59 -14.77 -15.40 -8.39
N GLY A 60 -13.54 -15.84 -8.68
CA GLY A 60 -12.83 -15.49 -9.93
C GLY A 60 -12.43 -14.03 -10.08
N GLN A 61 -12.55 -13.21 -9.04
CA GLN A 61 -12.23 -11.79 -9.08
C GLN A 61 -10.89 -11.48 -8.43
N ALA A 62 -10.11 -10.60 -9.06
CA ALA A 62 -8.98 -9.94 -8.42
C ALA A 62 -9.47 -8.66 -7.74
N TRP A 63 -9.21 -8.51 -6.45
CA TRP A 63 -9.53 -7.29 -5.69
C TRP A 63 -8.25 -6.50 -5.45
N ALA A 64 -8.23 -5.26 -5.94
CA ALA A 64 -7.10 -4.36 -5.78
C ALA A 64 -7.19 -3.64 -4.42
N MET A 65 -6.19 -3.86 -3.56
CA MET A 65 -5.91 -3.06 -2.37
C MET A 65 -4.56 -2.37 -2.56
N ASP A 66 -4.52 -1.41 -3.49
CA ASP A 66 -3.28 -0.85 -4.04
C ASP A 66 -3.21 0.68 -3.95
N GLY A 67 -4.12 1.29 -3.19
CA GLY A 67 -4.16 2.74 -3.02
C GLY A 67 -4.46 3.51 -4.32
N GLY A 68 -5.09 2.86 -5.31
CA GLY A 68 -5.43 3.45 -6.60
C GLY A 68 -4.39 3.23 -7.70
N TRP A 69 -3.36 2.40 -7.48
CA TRP A 69 -2.29 2.18 -8.44
C TRP A 69 -2.82 1.70 -9.79
N THR A 70 -3.65 0.66 -9.81
CA THR A 70 -4.21 0.10 -11.04
C THR A 70 -5.20 1.02 -11.78
N ALA A 71 -5.66 2.10 -11.14
CA ALA A 71 -6.62 3.03 -11.72
C ALA A 71 -5.97 4.23 -12.45
N GLN A 72 -4.65 4.39 -12.34
CA GLN A 72 -3.90 5.50 -12.93
C GLN A 72 -3.71 5.36 -14.45
#